data_AF-A0ABC8UWF1-F1
#
_entry.id   AF-A0ABC8UWF1-F1
#
_cell.length_a   1.000
_cell.length_b   1.000
_cell.length_c   1.000
_cell.angle_alpha   90.00
_cell.angle_beta   90.00
_cell.angle_gamma   90.00
#
_symmetry.space_group_name_H-M   'P 1'
#
loop_
_entity.id
_entity.type
_entity.pdbx_description
1 polymer ?
#
loop_
_entity_poly.entity_id
_entity_poly.type
_entity_poly.pdbx_seq_one_letter_code
_entity_poly.pdbx_strand_id
1 'polypeptide(L)' 'MDVRVFSGIEVRTHRFPFKVRATSERAAEKQIQQLLFPQSRRKKIRTQGDRVWDVDSF' A
#
# COMPACT_ATOMS: atom_id res chain seq x y z
N MET A 1 0.63 3.64 9.20
CA MET A 1 1.75 4.55 9.53
C MET A 1 1.13 5.87 9.94
N ASP A 2 1.47 6.36 11.12
CA ASP A 2 0.90 7.61 11.63
C ASP A 2 1.94 8.73 11.49
N VAL A 3 1.51 9.87 10.95
CA VAL A 3 2.34 11.05 10.74
C VAL A 3 1.79 12.19 11.58
N ARG A 4 2.67 12.90 12.27
CA ARG A 4 2.32 14.12 12.99
C ARG A 4 2.55 15.30 12.07
N VAL A 5 1.49 16.05 11.82
CA VAL A 5 1.52 17.28 11.03
C VAL A 5 1.33 18.45 11.97
N PHE A 6 2.24 19.41 11.90
CA PHE A 6 2.18 20.68 12.61
C PHE A 6 1.75 21.75 11.61
N SER A 7 0.68 22.47 11.92
CA SER A 7 0.18 23.57 11.10
C SER A 7 -0.11 24.76 12.01
N GLY A 8 0.83 25.72 12.05
CA GLY A 8 0.78 26.82 12.99
C GLY A 8 0.82 26.31 14.44
N ILE A 9 -0.28 26.51 15.17
CA ILE A 9 -0.44 26.05 16.56
C ILE A 9 -1.12 24.67 16.68
N GLU A 10 -1.64 24.12 15.59
CA GLU A 10 -2.35 22.83 15.62
C GLU A 10 -1.41 21.66 15.35
N VAL A 11 -1.61 20.58 16.12
CA VAL A 11 -0.97 19.28 15.90
C VAL A 11 -2.04 18.26 15.56
N ARG A 12 -1.92 17.63 14.39
CA ARG A 12 -2.84 16.56 13.97
C ARG A 12 -2.06 15.30 13.65
N THR A 13 -2.63 14.17 14.05
CA THR A 13 -2.11 12.85 13.70
C THR A 13 -2.90 12.32 12.52
N HIS A 14 -2.23 12.11 11.40
CA HIS A 14 -2.82 11.56 10.18
C HIS A 14 -2.39 10.10 10.01
N ARG A 15 -3.37 9.22 9.80
CA ARG A 15 -3.11 7.80 9.59
C ARG A 15 -3.09 7.45 8.10
N PHE A 16 -1.92 7.05 7.62
CA PHE A 16 -1.71 6.53 6.27
C PHE A 16 -1.69 4.99 6.31
N PRO A 17 -2.67 4.31 5.71
CA PRO A 17 -2.72 2.85 5.70
C PRO A 17 -1.70 2.26 4.72
N PHE A 18 -1.19 1.07 5.07
CA PHE A 18 -0.47 0.22 4.12
C PHE A 18 -1.47 -0.62 3.33
N LYS A 19 -1.21 -0.82 2.03
CA LYS A 19 -2.11 -1.59 1.14
C LYS A 19 -2.24 -3.06 1.58
N VAL A 20 -1.16 -3.62 2.10
CA VAL A 20 -1.10 -4.97 2.68
C VAL A 20 -0.21 -4.92 3.93
N ARG A 21 -0.39 -5.86 4.85
CA ARG A 21 0.47 -5.97 6.03
C ARG A 21 1.93 -6.19 5.60
N ALA A 22 2.83 -5.33 6.05
CA ALA A 22 4.27 -5.54 5.87
C ALA A 22 4.73 -6.66 6.82
N THR A 23 5.38 -7.69 6.27
CA THR A 23 5.92 -8.83 7.03
C THR A 23 7.45 -8.76 7.20
N SER A 24 8.10 -7.80 6.54
CA SER A 24 9.53 -7.55 6.63
C SER A 24 9.83 -6.05 6.53
N GLU A 25 11.00 -5.65 7.02
CA GLU A 25 11.47 -4.26 6.96
C GLU A 25 11.54 -3.75 5.52
N ARG A 26 12.15 -4.53 4.60
CA ARG A 26 12.22 -4.20 3.17
C ARG A 26 10.85 -4.05 2.53
N ALA A 27 9.85 -4.82 2.96
CA ALA A 27 8.48 -4.67 2.46
C ALA A 27 7.83 -3.39 2.98
N ALA A 28 8.07 -3.02 4.24
CA ALA A 28 7.61 -1.76 4.82
C ALA A 28 8.26 -0.55 4.10
N GLU A 29 9.58 -0.59 3.88
CA GLU A 29 10.31 0.47 3.17
C GLU A 29 9.71 0.73 1.78
N LYS A 30 9.48 -0.34 1.00
CA LYS A 30 8.82 -0.23 -0.32
C LYS A 30 7.43 0.40 -0.24
N GLN A 31 6.64 0.08 0.79
CA GLN A 31 5.31 0.66 0.97
C GLN A 31 5.37 2.14 1.37
N ILE A 32 6.32 2.53 2.21
CA ILE A 32 6.55 3.94 2.56
C ILE A 32 6.97 4.73 1.31
N GLN A 33 7.90 4.20 0.51
CA GLN A 33 8.31 4.83 -0.76
C GLN A 33 7.12 5.03 -1.72
N GLN A 34 6.19 4.07 -1.80
CA GLN A 34 4.97 4.21 -2.61
C GLN A 34 4.01 5.29 -2.09
N LEU A 35 3.99 5.55 -0.78
CA LEU A 35 3.18 6.62 -0.18
C LEU A 35 3.80 8.00 -0.43
N LEU A 36 5.12 8.12 -0.30
CA LEU A 36 5.86 9.37 -0.51
C LEU A 36 5.91 9.78 -1.98
N PHE A 37 6.08 8.79 -2.87
CA PHE A 37 6.18 9.00 -4.30
C PHE A 37 5.13 8.14 -5.00
N PRO A 38 3.88 8.61 -5.08
CA PRO A 38 2.84 7.91 -5.80
C PRO A 38 3.27 7.79 -7.26
N GLN A 39 3.81 6.64 -7.65
CA GLN A 39 4.16 6.39 -9.04
C GLN A 39 2.85 6.43 -9.82
N SER A 40 2.68 7.50 -10.60
CA SER A 40 1.57 7.73 -11.51
C SER A 40 1.29 6.43 -12.26
N ARG A 41 0.26 5.69 -11.82
CA ARG A 41 -0.22 4.43 -12.38
C ARG A 41 0.91 3.56 -12.96
N ARG A 42 1.62 2.79 -12.12
CA ARG A 42 2.18 1.52 -12.63
C ARG A 42 1.02 0.76 -13.25
N LYS A 43 0.91 0.78 -14.58
CA LYS A 43 0.03 -0.13 -15.34
C LYS A 43 0.34 -1.50 -14.78
N LYS A 44 -0.66 -2.17 -14.20
CA LYS A 44 -0.56 -3.60 -13.93
C LYS A 44 -0.30 -4.25 -15.29
N ILE A 45 0.95 -4.56 -15.60
CA ILE A 45 1.21 -5.69 -16.49
C ILE A 45 0.70 -6.86 -15.66
N ARG A 46 -0.55 -7.24 -15.92
CA ARG A 46 -1.07 -8.53 -15.49
C ARG A 46 -0.19 -9.54 -16.22
N THR A 47 0.77 -10.13 -15.51
CA THR A 47 1.36 -11.38 -15.97
C THR A 47 0.22 -12.38 -15.94
N GLN A 48 -0.37 -12.60 -17.11
CA GLN A 48 -1.24 -13.73 -17.42
C GLN A 48 -0.46 -14.99 -17.02
N GLY A 49 -1.01 -15.76 -16.08
CA GLY A 49 -0.31 -16.92 -15.55
C GLY A 49 -0.94 -17.43 -14.26
N ASP A 50 -2.12 -18.02 -14.43
CA ASP A 50 -2.49 -19.27 -13.76
C ASP A 50 -2.79 -19.24 -12.25
N ARG A 51 -4.08 -19.26 -11.92
CA ARG A 51 -4.69 -20.37 -11.18
C ARG A 51 -6.21 -20.22 -11.15
N VAL A 52 -6.80 -21.02 -12.01
CA VAL A 52 -8.16 -21.55 -11.93
C VAL A 52 -8.41 -22.04 -10.49
N TRP A 53 -9.35 -21.43 -9.79
CA TRP A 53 -10.08 -22.13 -8.74
C TRP A 53 -11.40 -22.53 -9.37
N ASP A 54 -11.35 -23.71 -9.97
CA ASP A 54 -12.49 -24.59 -10.13
C ASP A 54 -13.16 -24.71 -8.76
N VAL A 55 -14.40 -24.26 -8.65
CA VAL A 55 -15.42 -24.87 -7.79
C VAL A 55 -16.76 -24.62 -8.46
N ASP A 56 -17.16 -25.57 -9.31
CA ASP A 56 -18.56 -25.94 -9.47
C ASP A 56 -19.22 -26.07 -8.11
N SER A 57 -20.45 -25.56 -7.96
CA SER A 57 -21.62 -26.31 -7.45
C SER A 57 -22.64 -25.39 -6.76
N PHE A 58 -23.79 -25.22 -7.46
CA PHE A 58 -25.11 -24.71 -7.05
C PHE A 58 -25.32 -23.21 -6.81
#